data_AF-A0A1B7MI15-F1
#
_entry.id   AF-A0A1B7MI15-F1
#
_cell.length_a   1.000
_cell.length_b   1.000
_cell.length_c   1.000
_cell.angle_alpha   90.00
_cell.angle_beta   90.00
_cell.angle_gamma   90.00
#
_symmetry.space_group_name_H-M   'P 1'
#
loop_
_entity.id
_entity.type
_entity.pdbx_description
1 polymer ?
#
loop_
_entity_poly.entity_id
_entity_poly.type
_entity_poly.pdbx_seq_one_letter_code
_entity_poly.pdbx_strand_id
1 'polypeptide(L)'
;MHLVTSGLFLPALVSYLPQDSQVILLRAYFALTLAWWISRGRPRPDDIQGFLIATNSHLSSDGEVPLEANPFLDIVRSGSTHSNEHVLKTQRAFAHFSSVYGVRPKGYFTCTELEGAEVLDGSLFLRAARLTDEHMSHGTKSWNFKGFSEN
;
A
#
# COMPACT_ATOMS: atom_id res chain seq x y z
N MET A 1 -7.16 -0.37 -7.01
CA MET A 1 -7.98 0.32 -5.98
C MET A 1 -8.98 -0.62 -5.33
N HIS A 2 -9.89 -1.30 -6.05
CA HIS A 2 -10.91 -2.16 -5.44
C HIS A 2 -10.39 -3.22 -4.46
N LEU A 3 -9.30 -3.91 -4.81
CA LEU A 3 -8.65 -4.85 -3.90
C LEU A 3 -8.21 -4.14 -2.61
N VAL A 4 -7.37 -3.11 -2.68
CA VAL A 4 -6.94 -2.33 -1.50
C VAL A 4 -8.11 -1.89 -0.61
N THR A 5 -9.19 -1.35 -1.20
CA THR A 5 -10.34 -0.88 -0.45
C THR A 5 -11.18 -2.01 0.16
N SER A 6 -11.31 -3.16 -0.53
CA SER A 6 -12.06 -4.30 0.00
C SER A 6 -11.32 -4.99 1.15
N GLY A 7 -10.00 -4.81 1.26
CA GLY A 7 -9.18 -5.33 2.36
C GLY A 7 -9.64 -4.83 3.73
N LEU A 8 -10.31 -3.68 3.80
CA LEU A 8 -10.91 -3.14 5.04
C LEU A 8 -11.94 -4.08 5.67
N PHE A 9 -12.58 -4.94 4.87
CA PHE A 9 -13.60 -5.86 5.35
C PHE A 9 -13.03 -7.22 5.77
N LEU A 10 -11.77 -7.52 5.43
CA LEU A 10 -11.15 -8.82 5.76
C LEU A 10 -11.16 -9.12 7.25
N PRO A 11 -10.78 -8.21 8.17
CA PRO A 11 -10.81 -8.51 9.60
C PRO A 11 -12.20 -8.90 10.10
N ALA A 12 -13.23 -8.20 9.63
CA ALA A 12 -14.61 -8.48 10.00
C ALA A 12 -15.09 -9.83 9.44
N LEU A 13 -14.71 -10.18 8.21
CA LEU A 13 -15.05 -11.49 7.64
C LEU A 13 -14.33 -12.62 8.38
N VAL A 14 -13.04 -12.47 8.62
CA VAL A 14 -12.19 -13.46 9.28
C VAL A 14 -12.69 -13.75 10.70
N SER A 15 -13.20 -12.76 11.44
CA SER A 15 -13.70 -12.96 12.80
C SER A 15 -14.92 -13.88 12.93
N TYR A 16 -15.67 -14.10 11.84
CA TYR A 16 -16.85 -14.99 11.84
C TYR A 16 -16.61 -16.34 11.16
N LEU A 17 -15.42 -16.56 10.60
CA LEU A 17 -15.11 -17.77 9.83
C LEU A 17 -14.33 -18.79 10.69
N PRO A 18 -14.57 -20.11 10.50
CA PRO A 18 -13.67 -21.15 11.02
C PRO A 18 -12.24 -20.97 10.48
N GLN A 19 -11.24 -21.42 11.24
CA GLN A 19 -9.81 -21.23 10.91
C GLN A 19 -9.46 -21.68 9.49
N ASP A 20 -9.95 -22.84 9.05
CA ASP A 20 -9.69 -23.34 7.70
C ASP A 20 -10.22 -22.40 6.61
N SER A 21 -11.43 -21.85 6.82
CA SER A 21 -12.04 -20.88 5.91
C SER A 21 -11.32 -19.54 5.93
N GLN A 22 -10.77 -19.10 7.07
CA GLN A 22 -9.93 -17.90 7.15
C GLN A 22 -8.68 -18.05 6.28
N VAL A 23 -7.99 -19.18 6.40
CA VAL A 23 -6.78 -19.48 5.60
C VAL A 23 -7.11 -19.49 4.11
N ILE A 24 -8.21 -20.16 3.72
CA ILE A 24 -8.66 -20.19 2.32
C ILE A 24 -8.97 -18.78 1.81
N LEU A 25 -9.72 -17.98 2.58
CA LEU A 25 -10.09 -16.61 2.20
C LEU A 25 -8.86 -15.73 2.00
N LEU A 26 -7.93 -15.73 2.96
CA LEU A 26 -6.73 -14.88 2.91
C LEU A 26 -5.80 -15.29 1.76
N ARG A 27 -5.61 -16.60 1.54
CA ARG A 27 -4.82 -17.12 0.41
C ARG A 27 -5.46 -16.78 -0.93
N ALA A 28 -6.78 -16.97 -1.06
CA ALA A 28 -7.50 -16.64 -2.28
C ALA A 28 -7.47 -15.14 -2.59
N TYR A 29 -7.65 -14.30 -1.57
CA TYR A 29 -7.58 -12.85 -1.69
C TYR A 29 -6.19 -12.38 -2.14
N PHE A 30 -5.13 -12.94 -1.54
CA PHE A 30 -3.76 -12.66 -1.95
C PHE A 30 -3.48 -13.14 -3.39
N ALA A 31 -3.88 -14.37 -3.73
CA ALA A 31 -3.73 -14.91 -5.07
C ALA A 31 -4.45 -14.07 -6.13
N LEU A 32 -5.66 -13.59 -5.84
CA LEU A 32 -6.40 -12.67 -6.72
C LEU A 32 -5.68 -11.34 -6.88
N THR A 33 -5.07 -10.83 -5.80
CA THR A 33 -4.29 -9.59 -5.84
C THR A 33 -3.06 -9.73 -6.73
N LEU A 34 -2.34 -10.86 -6.61
CA LEU A 34 -1.21 -11.19 -7.48
C LEU A 34 -1.64 -11.42 -8.93
N ALA A 35 -2.74 -12.14 -9.16
CA ALA A 35 -3.26 -12.37 -10.51
C ALA A 35 -3.60 -11.05 -11.21
N TRP A 36 -4.19 -10.09 -10.49
CA TRP A 36 -4.47 -8.75 -11.02
C TRP A 36 -3.19 -7.94 -11.26
N TRP A 37 -2.19 -8.09 -10.38
CA TRP A 37 -0.88 -7.46 -10.57
C TRP A 37 -0.19 -7.98 -11.84
N ILE A 38 -0.13 -9.29 -12.00
CA ILE A 38 0.49 -9.96 -13.15
C ILE A 38 -0.26 -9.62 -14.44
N SER A 39 -1.61 -9.64 -14.43
CA SER A 39 -2.41 -9.32 -15.63
C SER A 39 -2.22 -7.87 -16.11
N ARG A 40 -1.75 -6.98 -15.24
CA ARG A 40 -1.37 -5.59 -15.58
C ARG A 40 0.06 -5.47 -16.12
N GLY A 41 0.71 -6.59 -16.45
CA GLY A 41 2.06 -6.64 -17.02
C GLY A 41 3.17 -6.48 -15.99
N ARG A 42 2.92 -6.83 -14.72
CA ARG A 42 3.91 -6.77 -13.64
C ARG A 42 4.26 -8.18 -13.17
N PRO A 43 5.27 -8.82 -13.77
CA PRO A 43 5.50 -10.25 -13.56
C PRO A 43 6.03 -10.58 -12.16
N ARG A 44 6.65 -9.62 -11.46
CA ARG A 44 7.46 -9.89 -10.26
C ARG A 44 7.34 -8.78 -9.20
N PRO A 45 6.78 -9.06 -8.00
CA PRO A 45 6.77 -8.15 -6.85
C PRO A 45 8.08 -8.16 -6.02
N ASP A 46 9.15 -8.74 -6.56
CA ASP A 46 10.29 -9.29 -5.82
C ASP A 46 11.21 -8.23 -5.18
N ASP A 47 11.26 -7.01 -5.72
CA ASP A 47 12.19 -5.97 -5.25
C ASP A 47 11.59 -5.10 -4.14
N ILE A 48 11.22 -5.73 -3.02
CA ILE A 48 10.70 -5.03 -1.83
C ILE A 48 11.76 -4.07 -1.26
N GLN A 49 13.01 -4.51 -1.24
CA GLN A 49 14.11 -3.72 -0.73
C GLN A 49 14.35 -2.47 -1.59
N GLY A 50 14.41 -2.61 -2.91
CA GLY A 50 14.53 -1.49 -3.84
C GLY A 50 13.35 -0.52 -3.73
N PHE A 51 12.12 -1.03 -3.56
CA PHE A 51 10.97 -0.17 -3.27
C PHE A 51 11.17 0.68 -2.01
N LEU A 52 11.62 0.09 -0.90
CA LEU A 52 11.83 0.81 0.36
C LEU A 52 13.00 1.81 0.30
N ILE A 53 14.03 1.53 -0.50
CA ILE A 53 15.17 2.44 -0.73
C ILE A 53 14.76 3.60 -1.64
N ALA A 54 14.03 3.32 -2.72
CA ALA A 54 13.64 4.30 -3.72
C ALA A 54 12.54 5.25 -3.23
N THR A 55 11.76 4.83 -2.24
CA THR A 55 10.70 5.64 -1.64
C THR A 55 11.19 6.28 -0.34
N ASN A 56 10.65 7.44 0.01
CA ASN A 56 10.90 8.07 1.30
C ASN A 56 9.60 8.02 2.12
N SER A 57 9.71 7.68 3.41
CA SER A 57 8.57 7.76 4.34
C SER A 57 8.23 9.19 4.75
N HIS A 58 9.19 10.11 4.61
CA HIS A 58 9.05 11.54 4.86
C HIS A 58 9.44 12.31 3.60
N LEU A 59 8.47 12.89 2.90
CA LEU A 59 8.73 14.01 1.99
C LEU A 59 7.67 15.09 2.18
N SER A 60 7.93 15.92 3.18
CA SER A 60 7.77 17.38 3.07
C SER A 60 9.15 17.96 3.34
N SER A 61 9.92 18.20 2.28
CA SER A 61 11.11 19.06 2.33
C SER A 61 10.65 20.48 2.07
N ASP A 62 9.93 21.06 3.03
CA ASP A 62 9.96 22.49 3.37
C ASP A 62 8.95 22.75 4.48
N GLY A 63 9.46 23.09 5.67
CA GLY A 63 8.67 23.43 6.85
C GLY A 63 8.65 22.33 7.90
N GLU A 64 9.07 22.68 9.12
CA GLU A 64 8.84 21.89 10.35
C GLU A 64 7.36 21.49 10.44
N VAL A 65 7.05 20.27 10.03
CA VAL A 65 5.77 19.65 10.36
C VAL A 65 5.88 19.22 11.82
N PRO A 66 5.03 19.73 12.74
CA PRO A 66 5.08 19.34 14.14
C PRO A 66 4.99 17.81 14.26
N LEU A 67 5.76 17.21 15.19
CA LEU A 67 5.75 15.76 15.47
C LEU A 67 4.35 15.17 15.77
N GLU A 68 3.34 16.02 16.00
CA GLU A 68 1.95 15.64 16.24
C GLU A 68 1.02 15.72 15.01
N ALA A 69 1.50 16.18 13.85
CA ALA A 69 0.65 16.31 12.67
C ALA A 69 0.37 14.93 12.04
N ASN A 70 -0.91 14.63 11.81
CA ASN A 70 -1.31 13.40 11.14
C ASN A 70 -0.70 13.33 9.72
N PRO A 71 0.16 12.34 9.42
CA PRO A 71 0.92 12.27 8.16
C PRO A 71 0.06 11.96 6.92
N PHE A 72 -1.23 11.67 7.11
CA PHE A 72 -2.21 11.45 6.04
C PHE A 72 -3.14 12.64 5.81
N LEU A 73 -3.11 13.68 6.65
CA LEU A 73 -4.13 14.74 6.63
C LEU A 73 -4.17 15.50 5.29
N ASP A 74 -3.01 15.85 4.77
CA ASP A 74 -2.86 16.49 3.46
C ASP A 74 -3.23 15.55 2.30
N ILE A 75 -2.82 14.27 2.35
CA ILE A 75 -3.18 13.25 1.36
C ILE A 75 -4.71 13.06 1.27
N VAL A 76 -5.37 12.97 2.43
CA VAL A 76 -6.83 12.80 2.49
C VAL A 76 -7.54 14.06 2.03
N ARG A 77 -7.03 15.25 2.36
CA ARG A 77 -7.57 16.52 1.88
C ARG A 77 -7.44 16.64 0.35
N SER A 78 -6.28 16.32 -0.21
CA SER A 78 -6.05 16.25 -1.66
C SER A 78 -7.05 15.32 -2.34
N GLY A 79 -7.19 14.08 -1.82
CA GLY A 79 -8.14 13.10 -2.34
C GLY A 79 -9.60 13.53 -2.26
N SER A 80 -9.99 14.36 -1.27
CA SER A 80 -11.38 14.82 -1.10
C SER A 80 -11.84 15.79 -2.19
N THR A 81 -10.91 16.53 -2.78
CA THR A 81 -11.17 17.43 -3.90
C THR A 81 -11.04 16.74 -5.26
N HIS A 82 -10.60 15.49 -5.29
CA HIS A 82 -10.36 14.74 -6.52
C HIS A 82 -11.68 14.21 -7.12
N SER A 83 -11.87 14.36 -8.44
CA SER A 83 -13.11 13.97 -9.14
C SER A 83 -13.36 12.45 -9.12
N ASN A 84 -12.28 11.66 -9.16
CA ASN A 84 -12.34 10.21 -8.99
C ASN A 84 -12.44 9.82 -7.51
N GLU A 85 -13.65 9.45 -7.07
CA GLU A 85 -13.93 9.02 -5.69
C GLU A 85 -13.09 7.83 -5.20
N HIS A 86 -12.57 7.00 -6.09
CA HIS A 86 -11.74 5.85 -5.71
C HIS A 86 -10.41 6.28 -5.08
N VAL A 87 -9.91 7.48 -5.41
CA VAL A 87 -8.69 8.04 -4.82
C VAL A 87 -8.86 8.21 -3.33
N LEU A 88 -9.89 8.96 -2.90
CA LEU A 88 -10.18 9.16 -1.48
C LEU A 88 -10.42 7.83 -0.74
N LYS A 89 -11.15 6.89 -1.35
CA LYS A 89 -11.40 5.55 -0.77
C LYS A 89 -10.09 4.81 -0.52
N THR A 90 -9.16 4.87 -1.47
CA THR A 90 -7.85 4.21 -1.37
C THR A 90 -6.96 4.89 -0.33
N GLN A 91 -6.93 6.23 -0.30
CA GLN A 91 -6.15 6.96 0.71
C GLN A 91 -6.64 6.69 2.14
N ARG A 92 -7.96 6.63 2.34
CA ARG A 92 -8.55 6.23 3.63
C ARG A 92 -8.21 4.80 4.01
N ALA A 93 -8.16 3.87 3.05
CA ALA A 93 -7.75 2.50 3.31
C ALA A 93 -6.29 2.42 3.77
N PHE A 94 -5.38 3.14 3.13
CA PHE A 94 -3.98 3.21 3.57
C PHE A 94 -3.82 3.85 4.95
N ALA A 95 -4.55 4.93 5.24
CA ALA A 95 -4.54 5.54 6.56
C ALA A 95 -4.98 4.55 7.66
N HIS A 96 -6.02 3.75 7.39
CA HIS A 96 -6.46 2.70 8.32
C HIS A 96 -5.40 1.60 8.49
N PHE A 97 -4.83 1.08 7.40
CA PHE A 97 -3.79 0.06 7.54
C PHE A 97 -2.54 0.60 8.24
N SER A 98 -2.21 1.88 8.05
CA SER A 98 -1.15 2.55 8.82
C SER A 98 -1.51 2.69 10.30
N SER A 99 -2.77 2.91 10.69
CA SER A 99 -3.12 2.92 12.11
C SER A 99 -2.99 1.53 12.77
N VAL A 100 -3.17 0.45 11.99
CA VAL A 100 -3.09 -0.94 12.49
C VAL A 100 -1.66 -1.49 12.47
N TYR A 101 -0.90 -1.17 11.41
CA TYR A 101 0.40 -1.77 11.13
C TYR A 101 1.56 -0.74 11.08
N GLY A 102 1.29 0.55 11.25
CA GLY A 102 2.26 1.63 11.06
C GLY A 102 3.42 1.63 12.05
N VAL A 103 3.24 1.00 13.21
CA VAL A 103 4.28 0.87 14.24
C VAL A 103 5.03 -0.47 14.16
N ARG A 104 4.76 -1.31 13.16
CA ARG A 104 5.44 -2.60 13.02
C ARG A 104 6.91 -2.36 12.65
N PRO A 105 7.87 -2.87 13.45
CA PRO A 105 9.28 -2.73 13.12
C PRO A 105 9.65 -3.64 11.94
N LYS A 106 10.82 -3.39 11.36
CA LYS A 106 11.46 -4.33 10.43
C LYS A 106 11.59 -5.71 11.07
N GLY A 107 11.44 -6.75 10.27
CA GLY A 107 11.44 -8.14 10.72
C GLY A 107 10.11 -8.64 11.28
N TYR A 108 9.08 -7.78 11.42
CA TYR A 108 7.76 -8.24 11.86
C TYR A 108 7.13 -9.27 10.92
N PHE A 109 7.46 -9.22 9.62
CA PHE A 109 6.92 -10.09 8.58
C PHE A 109 7.85 -11.23 8.15
N THR A 110 8.93 -11.51 8.89
CA THR A 110 9.93 -12.53 8.52
C THR A 110 9.37 -13.96 8.47
N CYS A 111 8.30 -14.27 9.21
CA CYS A 111 7.70 -15.61 9.22
C CYS A 111 6.72 -15.84 8.04
N THR A 112 7.00 -15.27 6.86
CA THR A 112 6.16 -15.41 5.67
C THR A 112 6.94 -16.02 4.51
N GLU A 113 6.23 -16.57 3.52
CA GLU A 113 6.83 -17.11 2.30
C GLU A 113 7.26 -16.01 1.30
N LEU A 114 7.10 -14.73 1.67
CA LEU A 114 7.40 -13.60 0.81
C LEU A 114 8.88 -13.20 0.94
N GLU A 115 9.64 -13.39 -0.12
CA GLU A 115 11.03 -12.94 -0.21
C GLU A 115 11.15 -11.43 0.03
N GLY A 116 12.09 -11.00 0.86
CA GLY A 116 12.27 -9.59 1.22
C GLY A 116 11.29 -9.07 2.28
N ALA A 117 10.42 -9.91 2.86
CA ALA A 117 9.50 -9.48 3.90
C ALA A 117 10.20 -9.00 5.19
N GLU A 118 11.45 -9.43 5.43
CA GLU A 118 12.25 -9.02 6.59
C GLU A 118 12.56 -7.52 6.62
N VAL A 119 12.61 -6.86 5.45
CA VAL A 119 12.86 -5.41 5.38
C VAL A 119 11.60 -4.57 5.52
N LEU A 120 10.41 -5.18 5.43
CA LEU A 120 9.13 -4.48 5.56
C LEU A 120 8.93 -3.93 6.97
N ASP A 121 8.47 -2.69 7.03
CA ASP A 121 8.04 -2.02 8.26
C ASP A 121 6.69 -1.32 8.04
N GLY A 122 6.15 -0.75 9.12
CA GLY A 122 4.88 -0.06 9.11
C GLY A 122 4.80 1.19 8.22
N SER A 123 5.94 1.71 7.75
CA SER A 123 5.95 2.88 6.86
C SER A 123 5.43 2.57 5.45
N LEU A 124 5.30 1.28 5.09
CA LEU A 124 4.79 0.80 3.81
C LEU A 124 3.50 1.52 3.36
N PHE A 125 2.52 1.63 4.26
CA PHE A 125 1.21 2.19 3.91
C PHE A 125 1.24 3.69 3.65
N LEU A 126 2.09 4.43 4.38
CA LEU A 126 2.28 5.86 4.15
C LEU A 126 2.99 6.10 2.81
N ARG A 127 4.04 5.31 2.50
CA ARG A 127 4.74 5.37 1.21
C ARG A 127 3.80 5.09 0.05
N ALA A 128 2.97 4.05 0.15
CA ALA A 128 1.98 3.70 -0.86
C ALA A 128 0.91 4.79 -1.06
N ALA A 129 0.45 5.42 0.02
CA ALA A 129 -0.51 6.52 -0.02
C ALA A 129 0.06 7.73 -0.78
N ARG A 130 1.29 8.13 -0.46
CA ARG A 130 1.99 9.25 -1.12
C ARG A 130 2.18 9.00 -2.61
N LEU A 131 2.72 7.85 -2.99
CA LEU A 131 2.88 7.49 -4.40
C LEU A 131 1.55 7.46 -5.16
N THR A 132 0.47 7.03 -4.49
CA THR A 132 -0.87 7.04 -5.09
C THR A 132 -1.37 8.47 -5.29
N ASP A 133 -1.16 9.37 -4.34
CA ASP A 133 -1.54 10.78 -4.47
C ASP A 133 -0.72 11.48 -5.54
N GLU A 134 0.61 11.28 -5.57
CA GLU A 134 1.48 11.80 -6.62
C GLU A 134 1.04 11.34 -8.02
N HIS A 135 0.75 10.06 -8.17
CA HIS A 135 0.32 9.51 -9.46
C HIS A 135 -1.03 10.05 -9.91
N MET A 136 -1.99 10.16 -8.99
CA MET A 136 -3.37 10.54 -9.31
C MET A 136 -3.56 12.06 -9.43
N SER A 137 -2.91 12.84 -8.56
CA SER A 137 -3.11 14.29 -8.43
C SER A 137 -2.16 15.10 -9.31
N HIS A 138 -0.92 14.64 -9.51
CA HIS A 138 0.08 15.41 -10.26
C HIS A 138 0.30 14.92 -11.70
N GLY A 139 -0.20 13.74 -12.09
CA GLY A 139 -0.17 13.26 -13.48
C GLY A 139 1.22 13.26 -14.13
N THR A 140 2.29 13.39 -13.34
CA THR A 140 3.63 13.79 -13.80
C THR A 140 4.34 12.73 -14.62
N LYS A 141 3.82 11.50 -14.67
CA LYS A 141 4.23 10.47 -15.61
C LYS A 141 3.02 9.67 -16.08
N SER A 142 2.84 9.57 -17.40
CA SER A 142 2.06 8.45 -17.93
C SER A 142 2.70 7.17 -17.40
N TRP A 143 1.86 6.23 -16.98
CA TRP A 143 2.32 4.92 -16.55
C TRP A 143 3.14 4.29 -17.68
N ASN A 144 4.44 4.08 -17.47
CA ASN A 144 5.32 3.50 -18.46
C ASN A 144 6.07 2.28 -17.87
N PHE A 145 6.43 1.35 -18.74
CA PHE A 145 7.14 0.12 -18.39
C PHE A 145 8.67 0.31 -18.33
N LYS A 146 9.15 1.56 -18.37
CA LYS A 146 10.58 1.85 -18.48
C LYS A 146 11.28 1.50 -17.16
N GLY A 147 12.28 0.64 -17.22
CA GLY A 147 12.97 0.05 -16.06
C GLY A 147 12.42 -1.31 -15.58
N PHE A 148 11.34 -1.84 -16.16
CA PHE A 148 10.78 -3.16 -15.80
C PHE A 148 10.95 -4.23 -16.88
N SER A 149 11.24 -3.83 -18.12
CA SER A 149 11.67 -4.71 -19.21
C SER A 149 12.78 -4.03 -20.01
N GLU A 150 13.96 -3.96 -19.41
CA GLU A 150 15.20 -3.80 -20.18
C GLU A 150 15.89 -5.17 -20.12
N ASN A 151 15.87 -5.86 -21.26
CA ASN A 151 16.87 -6.89 -21.55
C ASN A 151 18.18 -6.19 -21.94
#